data_AF-A0A383D2R6-F1
#
_entry.id   AF-A0A383D2R6-F1
#
_cell.length_a   1.000
_cell.length_b   1.000
_cell.length_c   1.000
_cell.angle_alpha   90.00
_cell.angle_beta   90.00
_cell.angle_gamma   90.00
#
_symmetry.space_group_name_H-M   'P 1'
#
loop_
_entity.id
_entity.type
_entity.pdbx_description
1 polymer ?
#
loop_
_entity_poly.entity_id
_entity_poly.type
_entity_poly.pdbx_seq_one_letter_code
_entity_poly.pdbx_strand_id
1 'polypeptide(L)'
;MLWVGLLLAVMGGAMLYFSGKAANRVFNMKATETAQIGEFTSTMEAVRSELSGGPSEMREFVEIKGTVGSDRPLLAEMSGQQAVIVRSKVSREIEELRTERDSEGDLVDRWVSRTETLNNSNLDTPFWIDDG
;
A
#
# COMPACT_ATOMS: atom_id res chain seq x y z
N MET A 1 -2.11 41.43 0.36
CA MET A 1 -0.90 40.72 0.83
C MET A 1 -1.16 39.80 2.03
N LEU A 2 -2.01 40.18 3.00
CA LEU A 2 -2.39 39.30 4.14
C LEU A 2 -3.04 37.96 3.72
N TRP A 3 -3.93 37.98 2.73
CA TRP A 3 -4.61 36.77 2.24
C TRP A 3 -3.67 35.74 1.59
N VAL A 4 -2.61 36.21 0.93
CA VAL A 4 -1.59 35.33 0.33
C VAL A 4 -0.76 34.66 1.44
N GLY A 5 -0.42 35.42 2.49
CA GLY A 5 0.27 34.88 3.67
C GLY A 5 -0.59 33.85 4.41
N LEU A 6 -1.88 34.10 4.56
CA LEU A 6 -2.82 33.15 5.19
C LEU A 6 -2.93 31.84 4.38
N LEU A 7 -3.07 31.94 3.05
CA LEU A 7 -3.13 30.78 2.16
C LEU A 7 -1.85 29.92 2.25
N LEU A 8 -0.68 30.57 2.24
CA LEU A 8 0.61 29.90 2.38
C LEU A 8 0.76 29.22 3.75
N ALA A 9 0.30 29.87 4.82
CA ALA A 9 0.33 29.28 6.17
C ALA A 9 -0.55 28.02 6.26
N VAL A 10 -1.74 28.04 5.65
CA VAL A 10 -2.63 26.87 5.61
C VAL A 10 -2.01 25.74 4.80
N MET A 11 -1.47 26.02 3.60
CA MET A 11 -0.78 25.00 2.80
C MET A 11 0.45 24.44 3.51
N GLY A 12 1.25 25.29 4.16
CA GLY A 12 2.41 24.87 4.95
C GLY A 12 2.02 23.97 6.11
N GLY A 13 0.97 24.34 6.86
CA GLY A 13 0.43 23.52 7.94
C GLY A 13 -0.07 22.16 7.44
N ALA A 14 -0.79 22.13 6.31
CA ALA A 14 -1.24 20.89 5.70
C ALA A 14 -0.06 20.00 5.27
N MET A 15 0.96 20.55 4.61
CA MET A 15 2.16 19.80 4.22
C MET A 15 2.90 19.21 5.43
N LEU A 16 3.05 19.97 6.51
CA LEU A 16 3.69 19.48 7.75
C LEU A 16 2.90 18.35 8.40
N TYR A 17 1.57 18.43 8.38
CA TYR A 17 0.72 17.36 8.90
C TYR A 17 0.86 16.07 8.06
N PHE A 18 0.82 16.18 6.73
CA PHE A 18 0.99 15.02 5.85
C PHE A 18 2.41 14.43 5.92
N SER A 19 3.44 15.26 6.02
CA SER A 19 4.83 14.79 6.15
C SER A 19 5.05 14.07 7.47
N GLY A 20 4.50 14.58 8.59
CA GLY A 20 4.53 13.89 9.89
C GLY A 20 3.84 12.52 9.85
N LYS A 21 2.67 12.44 9.21
CA LYS A 21 1.95 11.17 9.04
C LYS A 21 2.73 10.16 8.18
N ALA A 22 3.37 10.63 7.12
CA ALA A 22 4.21 9.77 6.27
C ALA A 22 5.46 9.29 7.01
N ALA A 23 6.13 10.17 7.78
CA ALA A 23 7.29 9.84 8.58
C ALA A 23 6.97 8.80 9.66
N ASN A 24 5.84 8.94 10.37
CA ASN A 24 5.38 7.96 11.35
C ASN A 24 5.11 6.59 10.70
N ARG A 25 4.56 6.56 9.48
CA ARG A 25 4.34 5.29 8.77
C ARG A 25 5.66 4.58 8.46
N VAL A 26 6.66 5.32 8.00
CA VAL A 26 8.00 4.78 7.72
C VAL A 26 8.70 4.35 9.00
N PHE A 27 8.58 5.13 10.07
CA PHE A 27 9.13 4.78 11.38
C PHE A 27 8.52 3.48 11.90
N ASN A 28 7.20 3.35 11.84
CA ASN A 28 6.51 2.11 12.25
C ASN A 28 7.02 0.92 11.43
N MET A 29 7.13 1.04 10.10
CA MET A 29 7.69 -0.03 9.27
C MET A 29 9.14 -0.40 9.64
N LYS A 30 9.97 0.58 10.04
CA LYS A 30 11.35 0.34 10.49
C LYS A 30 11.45 -0.24 11.89
N ALA A 31 10.51 0.11 12.76
CA ALA A 31 10.45 -0.34 14.14
C ALA A 31 9.72 -1.68 14.30
N THR A 32 8.99 -2.12 13.27
CA THR A 32 8.35 -3.43 13.25
C THR A 32 9.42 -4.52 13.13
N GLU A 33 9.54 -5.32 14.18
CA GLU A 33 10.41 -6.49 14.20
C GLU A 33 9.69 -7.70 13.60
N THR A 34 10.47 -8.62 13.01
CA THR A 34 9.94 -9.91 12.56
C THR A 34 9.75 -10.81 13.78
N ALA A 35 8.53 -11.28 14.02
CA ALA A 35 8.20 -12.18 15.13
C ALA A 35 7.53 -13.46 14.62
N GLN A 36 7.68 -14.53 15.39
CA GLN A 36 6.92 -15.76 15.19
C GLN A 36 5.58 -15.71 15.93
N ILE A 37 4.54 -16.32 15.35
CA ILE A 37 3.20 -16.47 15.93
C ILE A 37 3.30 -17.14 17.30
N GLY A 38 4.12 -18.20 17.43
CA GLY A 38 4.30 -18.91 18.70
C GLY A 38 4.92 -18.04 19.81
N GLU A 39 5.88 -17.19 19.47
CA GLU A 39 6.48 -16.25 20.42
C GLU A 39 5.44 -15.19 20.83
N PHE A 40 4.70 -14.65 19.86
CA PHE A 40 3.68 -13.65 20.11
C PHE A 40 2.54 -14.17 21.00
N THR A 41 2.05 -15.39 20.75
CA THR A 41 1.03 -16.03 21.60
C THR A 41 1.56 -16.32 22.99
N SER A 42 2.82 -16.76 23.13
CA SER A 42 3.44 -17.01 24.43
C SER A 42 3.54 -15.73 25.28
N THR A 43 3.92 -14.60 24.67
CA THR A 43 3.98 -13.28 25.32
C THR A 43 2.59 -12.84 25.76
N MET A 44 1.59 -13.01 24.90
CA MET A 44 0.20 -12.71 25.23
C MET A 44 -0.31 -13.54 26.42
N GLU A 45 0.00 -14.84 26.46
CA GLU A 45 -0.36 -15.72 27.57
C GLU A 45 0.34 -15.33 28.88
N ALA A 46 1.62 -14.97 28.81
CA ALA A 46 2.38 -14.50 29.97
C ALA A 46 1.77 -13.22 30.56
N VAL A 47 1.49 -12.22 29.73
CA VAL A 47 0.83 -10.96 30.15
C VAL A 47 -0.53 -11.22 30.78
N ARG A 48 -1.32 -12.12 30.18
CA ARG A 48 -2.64 -12.49 30.70
C ARG A 48 -2.55 -13.22 32.05
N SER A 49 -1.54 -14.06 32.23
CA SER A 49 -1.26 -14.77 33.48
C SER A 49 -0.89 -13.79 34.61
N GLU A 50 0.00 -12.82 34.33
CA GLU A 50 0.38 -11.79 35.30
C GLU A 50 -0.81 -10.91 35.74
N LEU A 51 -1.73 -10.63 34.83
CA LEU A 51 -2.94 -9.87 35.09
C LEU A 51 -4.09 -10.71 35.68
N SER A 52 -3.78 -11.87 36.27
CA SER A 52 -4.75 -12.76 36.95
C SER A 52 -5.90 -13.22 36.06
N GLY A 53 -5.69 -13.32 34.74
CA GLY A 53 -6.68 -13.80 33.78
C GLY A 53 -7.82 -12.82 33.48
N GLY A 54 -7.75 -11.58 33.98
CA GLY A 54 -8.70 -10.52 33.67
C GLY A 54 -8.66 -10.09 32.19
N PRO A 55 -9.63 -9.30 31.72
CA PRO A 55 -9.60 -8.73 30.38
C PRO A 55 -8.37 -7.80 30.25
N SER A 56 -7.39 -8.23 29.47
CA SER A 56 -6.17 -7.50 29.17
C SER A 56 -6.10 -7.17 27.69
N GLU A 57 -5.67 -5.95 27.37
CA GLU A 57 -5.46 -5.51 25.99
C GLU A 57 -3.97 -5.32 25.74
N MET A 58 -3.42 -6.12 24.83
CA MET A 58 -2.05 -5.98 24.33
C MET A 58 -2.13 -5.65 22.85
N ARG A 59 -1.47 -4.57 22.44
CA ARG A 59 -1.35 -4.17 21.02
C ARG A 59 0.11 -3.99 20.69
N GLU A 60 0.58 -4.79 19.75
CA GLU A 60 1.94 -4.73 19.24
C GLU A 60 1.90 -4.91 17.72
N PHE A 61 2.80 -4.21 17.03
CA PHE A 61 2.92 -4.28 15.58
C PHE A 61 4.12 -5.13 15.24
N VAL A 62 3.88 -6.33 14.70
CA VAL A 62 4.91 -7.28 14.30
C VAL A 62 4.78 -7.65 12.82
N GLU A 63 5.91 -7.97 12.18
CA GLU A 63 5.94 -8.58 10.85
C GLU A 63 5.97 -10.10 11.02
N ILE A 64 5.00 -10.80 10.42
CA ILE A 64 4.97 -12.26 10.40
C ILE A 64 5.48 -12.72 9.03
N LYS A 65 6.48 -13.59 9.02
CA LYS A 65 7.01 -14.23 7.82
C LYS A 65 6.70 -15.72 7.86
N GLY A 66 6.20 -16.24 6.76
CA GLY A 66 5.84 -17.64 6.67
C GLY A 66 5.37 -18.03 5.28
N THR A 67 4.97 -19.29 5.16
CA THR A 67 4.31 -19.82 3.98
C THR A 67 2.83 -19.54 4.06
N VAL A 68 2.25 -19.04 2.96
CA VAL A 68 0.82 -18.76 2.92
C VAL A 68 0.03 -20.00 2.50
N GLY A 69 -1.07 -20.27 3.20
CA GLY A 69 -2.00 -21.36 2.90
C GLY A 69 -3.43 -20.86 2.73
N SER A 70 -4.22 -21.55 1.92
CA SER A 70 -5.65 -21.27 1.74
C SER A 70 -6.40 -22.52 1.29
N ASP A 71 -7.62 -22.72 1.80
CA ASP A 71 -8.50 -23.82 1.39
C ASP A 71 -9.04 -23.61 -0.03
N ARG A 72 -9.12 -22.35 -0.47
CA ARG A 72 -9.70 -21.96 -1.77
C ARG A 72 -8.81 -20.88 -2.40
N PRO A 73 -7.61 -21.25 -2.89
CA PRO A 73 -6.70 -20.30 -3.51
C PRO A 73 -7.30 -19.72 -4.79
N LEU A 74 -6.98 -18.47 -5.08
CA LEU A 74 -7.34 -17.81 -6.33
C LEU A 74 -6.38 -18.26 -7.44
N LEU A 75 -6.89 -18.38 -8.66
CA LEU A 75 -6.06 -18.53 -9.84
C LEU A 75 -5.81 -17.15 -10.45
N ALA A 76 -4.55 -16.72 -10.47
CA ALA A 76 -4.18 -15.43 -11.08
C ALA A 76 -4.35 -15.51 -12.60
N GLU A 77 -5.29 -14.73 -13.15
CA GLU A 77 -5.68 -14.79 -14.57
C GLU A 77 -4.50 -14.65 -15.55
N MET A 78 -3.54 -13.78 -15.23
CA MET A 78 -2.41 -13.46 -16.12
C MET A 78 -1.22 -14.42 -15.98
N SER A 79 -0.93 -14.91 -14.76
CA SER A 79 0.22 -15.78 -14.52
C SER A 79 -0.13 -17.27 -14.43
N GLY A 80 -1.42 -17.61 -14.29
CA GLY A 80 -1.89 -18.97 -14.04
C GLY A 80 -1.47 -19.53 -12.68
N GLN A 81 -0.90 -18.72 -11.79
CA GLN A 81 -0.41 -19.16 -10.49
C GLN A 81 -1.52 -19.14 -9.44
N GLN A 82 -1.46 -20.09 -8.51
CA GLN A 82 -2.30 -20.05 -7.31
C GLN A 82 -1.78 -18.96 -6.37
N ALA A 83 -2.67 -18.12 -5.87
CA ALA A 83 -2.34 -17.02 -4.97
C ALA A 83 -3.52 -16.74 -4.02
N VAL A 84 -3.24 -16.12 -2.88
CA VAL A 84 -4.29 -15.70 -1.94
C VAL A 84 -4.73 -14.25 -2.14
N ILE A 85 -3.88 -13.45 -2.78
CA ILE A 85 -4.16 -12.07 -3.18
C ILE A 85 -3.67 -11.90 -4.60
N VAL A 86 -4.56 -11.45 -5.48
CA VAL A 86 -4.25 -11.14 -6.88
C VAL A 86 -4.56 -9.68 -7.14
N ARG A 87 -3.55 -8.95 -7.61
CA ARG A 87 -3.74 -7.60 -8.15
C ARG A 87 -3.29 -7.61 -9.61
N SER A 88 -4.17 -7.19 -10.50
CA SER A 88 -3.84 -7.11 -11.92
C SER A 88 -4.22 -5.75 -12.48
N LYS A 89 -3.38 -5.25 -13.39
CA LYS A 89 -3.62 -4.03 -14.14
C LYS A 89 -3.25 -4.27 -15.58
N VAL A 90 -4.22 -4.10 -16.48
CA VAL A 90 -3.98 -4.13 -17.92
C VAL A 90 -4.03 -2.68 -18.41
N SER A 91 -2.91 -2.22 -18.97
CA SER A 91 -2.81 -0.90 -19.58
C SER A 91 -2.34 -1.01 -21.02
N ARG A 92 -2.89 -0.13 -21.86
CA ARG A 92 -2.47 0.08 -23.23
C ARG A 92 -1.67 1.37 -23.30
N GLU A 93 -0.48 1.29 -23.86
CA GLU A 93 0.28 2.47 -24.28
C GLU A 93 0.00 2.73 -25.76
N ILE A 94 -0.28 4.00 -26.08
CA ILE A 94 -0.61 4.46 -27.42
C ILE A 94 0.36 5.59 -27.75
N GLU A 95 1.12 5.43 -28.83
CA GLU A 95 1.92 6.50 -29.40
C GLU A 95 1.23 7.01 -30.67
N GLU A 96 0.90 8.30 -30.69
CA GLU A 96 0.24 8.95 -31.83
C GLU A 96 1.08 10.13 -32.30
N LEU A 97 1.27 10.26 -33.61
CA LEU A 97 1.78 11.49 -34.22
C LEU A 97 0.64 12.50 -34.30
N ARG A 98 0.80 13.65 -33.63
CA ARG A 98 -0.17 14.75 -33.64
C ARG A 98 0.45 16.00 -34.21
N THR A 99 -0.24 16.63 -35.15
CA THR A 99 0.10 17.97 -35.62
C THR A 99 -0.51 18.99 -34.67
N GLU A 100 0.32 19.71 -33.94
CA GLU A 100 -0.09 20.78 -33.03
C GLU A 100 0.43 22.13 -33.53
N ARG A 101 -0.31 23.20 -33.24
CA ARG A 101 0.15 24.56 -33.52
C ARG A 101 0.97 25.05 -32.34
N ASP A 102 2.19 25.50 -32.58
CA ASP A 102 3.06 26.03 -31.53
C ASP A 102 2.69 27.47 -31.13
N SER A 103 3.45 28.03 -30.18
CA SER A 103 3.25 29.40 -29.68
C SER A 103 3.54 30.49 -30.72
N GLU A 104 4.21 30.15 -31.82
CA GLU A 104 4.57 31.06 -32.90
C GLU A 104 3.57 30.97 -34.08
N GLY A 105 2.71 29.95 -34.07
CA GLY A 105 1.64 29.74 -35.04
C GLY A 105 1.94 28.68 -36.09
N ASP A 106 3.10 28.03 -36.00
CA ASP A 106 3.56 27.01 -36.95
C ASP A 106 2.99 25.63 -36.59
N LEU A 107 2.78 24.80 -37.62
CA LEU A 107 2.33 23.42 -37.45
C LEU A 107 3.54 22.52 -37.23
N VAL A 108 3.57 21.83 -36.11
CA VAL A 108 4.65 20.92 -35.74
C VAL A 108 4.06 19.53 -35.45
N ASP A 109 4.63 18.51 -36.08
CA ASP A 109 4.31 17.11 -35.79
C ASP A 109 5.05 16.65 -34.53
N ARG A 110 4.32 16.14 -33.56
CA ARG A 110 4.84 15.66 -32.28
C ARG A 110 4.31 14.27 -31.96
N TRP A 111 5.20 13.37 -31.57
CA TRP A 111 4.81 12.10 -30.97
C TRP A 111 4.28 12.33 -29.55
N VAL A 112 3.07 11.84 -29.29
CA VAL A 112 2.41 11.92 -27.98
C VAL A 112 2.16 10.50 -27.50
N SER A 113 2.74 10.13 -26.35
CA SER A 113 2.41 8.88 -25.65
C SER A 113 1.23 9.12 -24.70
N ARG A 114 0.28 8.19 -24.71
CA ARG A 114 -0.84 8.13 -23.77
C ARG A 114 -0.96 6.70 -23.25
N THR A 115 -1.10 6.57 -21.93
CA THR A 115 -1.44 5.32 -21.28
C THR A 115 -2.91 5.29 -20.89
N GLU A 116 -3.62 4.24 -21.31
CA GLU A 116 -5.00 3.97 -20.94
C GLU A 116 -5.06 2.69 -20.08
N THR A 117 -5.78 2.71 -18.96
CA THR A 117 -6.00 1.51 -18.14
C THR A 117 -7.28 0.82 -18.61
N LEU A 118 -7.14 -0.38 -19.17
CA LEU A 118 -8.25 -1.18 -19.70
C LEU A 118 -8.93 -2.01 -18.61
N ASN A 119 -8.15 -2.49 -17.64
CA ASN A 119 -8.66 -3.27 -16.52
C ASN A 119 -7.81 -3.05 -15.26
N ASN A 120 -8.46 -3.09 -14.10
CA ASN A 120 -7.83 -3.04 -12.79
C ASN A 120 -8.64 -3.93 -11.84
N SER A 121 -8.08 -5.08 -11.46
CA SER A 121 -8.75 -6.04 -10.58
C SER A 121 -7.95 -6.27 -9.30
N ASN A 122 -8.66 -6.40 -8.19
CA ASN A 122 -8.14 -6.80 -6.89
C ASN A 122 -9.04 -7.91 -6.35
N LEU A 123 -8.46 -9.08 -6.12
CA LEU A 123 -9.15 -10.25 -5.59
C LEU A 123 -8.36 -10.78 -4.39
N ASP A 124 -9.08 -11.15 -3.34
CA ASP A 124 -8.54 -11.76 -2.14
C ASP A 124 -9.45 -12.92 -1.68
N THR A 125 -8.85 -13.88 -0.97
CA THR A 125 -9.54 -15.02 -0.38
C THR A 125 -9.02 -15.21 1.05
N PRO A 126 -9.81 -15.74 2.00
CA PRO A 126 -9.30 -16.10 3.32
C PRO A 126 -8.07 -17.00 3.23
N PHE A 127 -7.06 -16.67 4.03
CA PHE A 127 -5.78 -17.38 4.08
C PHE A 127 -5.23 -17.41 5.50
N TRP A 128 -4.30 -18.33 5.73
CA TRP A 128 -3.49 -18.40 6.95
C TRP A 128 -2.01 -18.31 6.60
N ILE A 129 -1.19 -18.01 7.61
CA ILE A 129 0.26 -17.99 7.51
C ILE A 129 0.79 -19.08 8.44
N ASP A 130 1.68 -19.90 7.91
CA ASP A 130 2.47 -20.90 8.63
C ASP A 130 3.91 -20.39 8.72
N ASP A 131 4.34 -20.01 9.91
CA ASP A 131 5.65 -19.41 10.17
C ASP A 131 6.73 -20.42 10.65
N GLY A 132 6.42 -21.72 10.63
CA GLY A 132 7.35 -22.81 10.91
C GLY A 132 7.24 -23.42 12.30
#